data_AF-A0A813JQ39-F1
#
_entry.id   AF-A0A813JQ39-F1
#
_cell.length_a   1.000
_cell.length_b   1.000
_cell.length_c   1.000
_cell.angle_alpha   90.00
_cell.angle_beta   90.00
_cell.angle_gamma   90.00
#
_symmetry.space_group_name_H-M   'P 1'
#
loop_
_entity.id
_entity.type
_entity.pdbx_description
1 polymer ?
#
loop_
_entity_poly.entity_id
_entity_poly.type
_entity_poly.pdbx_seq_one_letter_code
_entity_poly.pdbx_strand_id
1 'polypeptide(L)'
;MTTIIIPTSHPIASAMETAGKEYNLRKQQEKGALTVPPYIFSWSAGVLAAIEIPEVSEADKAILVQHAKTVTRPEPLVEHVHICRASQAFAPGMHKLSFSVGGELQPILDLLVRVLVSTGGCVKFGTPPRSSGERKVAKLLADLGEWNNLPPAQ
;
A
#
# COMPACT_ATOMS: atom_id res chain seq x y z
N MET A 1 -0.92 9.20 6.83
CA MET A 1 -1.41 7.89 6.36
C MET A 1 -1.96 8.06 4.95
N THR A 2 -1.44 7.29 4.00
CA THR A 2 -1.84 7.30 2.59
C THR A 2 -2.61 6.02 2.29
N THR A 3 -3.76 6.12 1.61
CA THR A 3 -4.57 4.97 1.20
C THR A 3 -4.68 4.94 -0.31
N ILE A 4 -4.47 3.78 -0.92
CA ILE A 4 -4.59 3.56 -2.37
C ILE A 4 -5.54 2.40 -2.60
N ILE A 5 -6.49 2.57 -3.53
CA ILE A 5 -7.33 1.49 -4.04
C ILE A 5 -6.80 1.06 -5.40
N ILE A 6 -6.52 -0.23 -5.58
CA ILE A 6 -5.88 -0.76 -6.79
C ILE A 6 -6.43 -2.16 -7.11
N PRO A 7 -6.41 -2.62 -8.39
CA PRO A 7 -6.84 -3.98 -8.71
C PRO A 7 -6.07 -5.04 -7.94
N THR A 8 -6.76 -6.11 -7.52
CA THR A 8 -6.13 -7.27 -6.84
C THR A 8 -5.05 -7.94 -7.69
N SER A 9 -5.16 -7.86 -9.02
CA SER A 9 -4.16 -8.38 -9.96
C SER A 9 -2.85 -7.57 -9.97
N HIS A 10 -2.81 -6.39 -9.35
CA HIS A 10 -1.62 -5.55 -9.37
C HIS A 10 -0.45 -6.21 -8.62
N PRO A 11 0.76 -6.29 -9.21
CA PRO A 11 1.91 -7.01 -8.62
C PRO A 11 2.22 -6.62 -7.18
N ILE A 12 2.26 -5.31 -6.88
CA ILE A 12 2.50 -4.80 -5.52
C ILE A 12 1.41 -5.26 -4.54
N ALA A 13 0.13 -5.20 -4.94
CA ALA A 13 -0.98 -5.59 -4.07
C ALA A 13 -0.95 -7.09 -3.76
N SER A 14 -0.66 -7.91 -4.78
CA SER A 14 -0.51 -9.36 -4.65
C SER A 14 0.68 -9.73 -3.77
N ALA A 15 1.84 -9.09 -3.97
CA ALA A 15 3.04 -9.33 -3.18
C ALA A 15 2.84 -8.97 -1.70
N MET A 16 2.24 -7.81 -1.41
CA MET A 16 1.91 -7.39 -0.05
C MET A 16 0.92 -8.35 0.63
N GLU A 17 -0.12 -8.78 -0.08
CA GLU A 17 -1.09 -9.74 0.46
C GLU A 17 -0.44 -11.10 0.75
N THR A 18 0.38 -11.59 -0.19
CA THR A 18 1.11 -12.86 -0.07
C THR A 18 2.04 -12.83 1.13
N ALA A 19 2.84 -11.77 1.30
CA ALA A 19 3.71 -11.59 2.45
C ALA A 19 2.94 -11.57 3.79
N GLY A 20 1.78 -10.91 3.82
CA GLY A 20 0.90 -10.92 4.98
C GLY A 20 0.33 -12.31 5.31
N LYS A 21 -0.07 -13.09 4.30
CA LYS A 21 -0.54 -14.48 4.47
C LYS A 21 0.59 -15.39 4.96
N GLU A 22 1.77 -15.26 4.36
CA GLU A 22 2.94 -16.06 4.73
C GLU A 22 3.38 -15.80 6.17
N TYR A 23 3.38 -14.53 6.60
CA TYR A 23 3.65 -14.18 8.00
C TYR A 23 2.68 -14.89 8.96
N ASN A 24 1.37 -14.85 8.65
CA ASN A 24 0.36 -15.49 9.50
C ASN A 24 0.52 -17.01 9.54
N LEU A 25 0.89 -17.64 8.42
CA LEU A 25 1.16 -19.07 8.36
C LEU A 25 2.36 -19.44 9.24
N ARG A 26 3.48 -18.71 9.12
CA ARG A 26 4.69 -18.93 9.95
C ARG A 26 4.38 -18.74 11.43
N LYS A 27 3.66 -17.67 11.78
CA LYS A 27 3.22 -17.41 13.17
C LYS A 27 2.39 -18.56 13.75
N GLN A 28 1.52 -19.19 12.95
CA GLN A 28 0.74 -20.35 13.39
C GLN A 28 1.62 -21.60 13.59
N GLN A 29 2.61 -21.82 12.72
CA GLN A 29 3.51 -22.96 12.79
C GLN A 29 4.49 -22.88 13.97
N GLU A 30 5.05 -21.70 14.23
CA GLU A 30 6.11 -21.50 15.22
C GLU A 30 5.58 -21.30 16.66
N LYS A 31 4.26 -21.28 16.87
CA LYS A 31 3.59 -21.09 18.18
C LYS A 31 4.19 -19.95 19.04
N GLY A 32 4.74 -18.93 18.38
CA GLY A 32 5.48 -17.84 19.01
C GLY A 32 5.23 -16.51 18.30
N ALA A 33 5.52 -15.40 18.99
CA ALA A 33 5.52 -14.08 18.38
C ALA A 33 6.81 -13.94 17.56
N LEU A 34 6.67 -13.78 16.24
CA LEU A 34 7.77 -13.31 15.40
C LEU A 34 8.22 -11.94 15.92
N THR A 35 9.54 -11.72 16.03
CA THR A 35 10.14 -10.47 16.53
C THR A 35 9.80 -9.26 15.65
N VAL A 36 9.55 -9.50 14.37
CA VAL A 36 9.24 -8.46 13.39
C VAL A 36 7.73 -8.42 13.13
N PRO A 37 7.08 -7.24 13.13
CA PRO A 37 5.67 -7.11 12.79
C PRO A 37 5.34 -7.43 11.32
N PRO A 38 4.10 -7.89 11.01
CA PRO A 38 3.69 -8.31 9.66
C PRO A 38 3.80 -7.20 8.59
N TYR A 39 3.59 -5.96 9.00
CA TYR A 39 3.59 -4.82 8.08
C TYR A 39 4.98 -4.53 7.50
N ILE A 40 6.05 -4.97 8.17
CA ILE A 40 7.42 -4.84 7.65
C ILE A 40 7.64 -5.77 6.46
N PHE A 41 7.22 -7.02 6.56
CA PHE A 41 7.28 -7.97 5.44
C PHE A 41 6.42 -7.50 4.26
N SER A 42 5.24 -6.95 4.55
CA SER A 42 4.37 -6.36 3.52
C SER A 42 5.05 -5.18 2.82
N TRP A 43 5.73 -4.31 3.57
CA TRP A 43 6.50 -3.19 3.03
C TRP A 43 7.63 -3.66 2.11
N SER A 44 8.48 -4.57 2.59
CA SER A 44 9.59 -5.10 1.81
C SER A 44 9.11 -5.80 0.53
N ALA A 45 8.06 -6.61 0.62
CA ALA A 45 7.46 -7.25 -0.55
C ALA A 45 6.90 -6.23 -1.55
N GLY A 46 6.27 -5.16 -1.07
CA GLY A 46 5.78 -4.08 -1.92
C GLY A 46 6.89 -3.32 -2.66
N VAL A 47 7.99 -3.01 -1.96
CA VAL A 47 9.18 -2.37 -2.57
C VAL A 47 9.80 -3.28 -3.63
N LEU A 48 10.02 -4.55 -3.32
CA LEU A 48 10.60 -5.50 -4.28
C LEU A 48 9.71 -5.68 -5.50
N ALA A 49 8.40 -5.82 -5.29
CA ALA A 49 7.45 -5.91 -6.40
C ALA A 49 7.44 -4.64 -7.28
N ALA A 50 7.64 -3.45 -6.68
CA ALA A 50 7.70 -2.21 -7.44
C ALA A 50 8.94 -2.12 -8.35
N ILE A 51 10.07 -2.69 -7.94
CA ILE A 51 11.31 -2.73 -8.73
C ILE A 51 11.11 -3.53 -10.02
N GLU A 52 10.34 -4.61 -9.95
CA GLU A 52 10.09 -5.54 -11.06
C GLU A 52 9.03 -5.02 -12.05
N ILE A 53 8.37 -3.88 -11.78
CA ILE A 53 7.37 -3.32 -12.69
C ILE A 53 8.07 -2.70 -13.91
N PRO A 54 7.79 -3.17 -15.14
CA PRO A 54 8.43 -2.67 -16.36
C PRO A 54 8.20 -1.17 -16.60
N GLU A 55 7.01 -0.67 -16.26
CA GLU A 55 6.57 0.71 -16.48
C GLU A 55 7.22 1.74 -15.54
N VAL A 56 7.96 1.29 -14.51
CA VAL A 56 8.67 2.18 -13.58
C VAL A 56 9.95 2.68 -14.25
N SER A 57 10.23 3.99 -14.10
CA SER A 57 11.44 4.60 -14.66
C SER A 57 12.72 4.00 -14.05
N GLU A 58 13.80 3.90 -14.83
CA GLU A 58 15.08 3.39 -14.33
C GLU A 58 15.64 4.24 -13.18
N ALA A 59 15.37 5.54 -13.17
CA ALA A 59 15.74 6.44 -12.08
C ALA A 59 14.97 6.09 -10.78
N ASP A 60 13.66 5.85 -10.88
CA ASP A 60 12.86 5.46 -9.71
C ASP A 60 13.24 4.06 -9.21
N LYS A 61 13.49 3.10 -10.13
CA LYS A 61 13.99 1.77 -9.78
C LYS A 61 15.33 1.85 -9.05
N ALA A 62 16.26 2.70 -9.49
CA ALA A 62 17.55 2.86 -8.82
C ALA A 62 17.38 3.31 -7.35
N ILE A 63 16.44 4.20 -7.07
CA ILE A 63 16.12 4.64 -5.69
C ILE A 63 15.54 3.48 -4.87
N LEU A 64 14.59 2.72 -5.43
CA LEU A 64 13.99 1.56 -4.75
C LEU A 64 15.02 0.44 -4.49
N VAL A 65 15.89 0.16 -5.47
CA VAL A 65 16.99 -0.81 -5.35
C VAL A 65 17.97 -0.36 -4.28
N GLN A 66 18.31 0.93 -4.23
CA GLN A 66 19.17 1.47 -3.18
C GLN A 66 18.54 1.30 -1.80
N HIS A 67 17.26 1.63 -1.65
CA HIS A 67 16.52 1.39 -0.41
C HIS A 67 16.52 -0.09 -0.01
N ALA A 68 16.24 -0.99 -0.95
CA ALA A 68 16.26 -2.44 -0.72
C ALA A 68 17.64 -2.97 -0.31
N LYS A 69 18.73 -2.39 -0.84
CA LYS A 69 20.11 -2.74 -0.45
C LYS A 69 20.49 -2.22 0.93
N THR A 70 20.04 -1.02 1.29
CA THR A 70 20.32 -0.43 2.61
C THR A 70 19.62 -1.21 3.72
N VAL A 71 18.42 -1.74 3.44
CA VAL A 71 17.66 -2.57 4.38
C VAL A 71 18.04 -4.05 4.21
N THR A 72 19.19 -4.44 4.73
CA THR A 72 19.64 -5.85 4.73
C THR A 72 18.91 -6.72 5.75
N ARG A 73 18.31 -6.09 6.76
CA ARG A 73 17.54 -6.73 7.83
C ARG A 73 16.24 -5.95 8.07
N PRO A 74 15.12 -6.61 8.39
CA PRO A 74 13.82 -5.95 8.55
C PRO A 74 13.67 -5.16 9.87
N GLU A 75 14.47 -5.45 10.90
CA GLU A 75 14.35 -4.85 12.24
C GLU A 75 14.46 -3.31 12.25
N PRO A 76 15.42 -2.68 11.54
CA PRO A 76 15.52 -1.22 11.50
C PRO A 76 14.27 -0.54 10.94
N LEU A 77 13.50 -1.21 10.07
CA LEU A 77 12.28 -0.62 9.51
C LEU A 77 11.14 -0.49 10.52
N VAL A 78 11.21 -1.18 11.67
CA VAL A 78 10.15 -1.19 12.68
C VAL A 78 9.88 0.22 13.22
N GLU A 79 10.92 1.04 13.35
CA GLU A 79 10.82 2.42 13.86
C GLU A 79 10.37 3.42 12.79
N HIS A 80 10.44 3.05 11.51
CA HIS A 80 10.16 3.96 10.40
C HIS A 80 8.89 3.61 9.62
N VAL A 81 8.41 2.37 9.67
CA VAL A 81 7.17 1.94 9.03
C VAL A 81 6.11 1.75 10.12
N HIS A 82 5.08 2.59 10.13
CA HIS A 82 4.02 2.52 11.14
C HIS A 82 2.84 1.68 10.67
N ILE A 83 2.50 1.77 9.38
CA ILE A 83 1.39 1.04 8.75
C ILE A 83 1.83 0.65 7.34
N CYS A 84 1.68 -0.63 7.01
CA CYS A 84 1.80 -1.13 5.65
C CYS A 84 0.94 -2.39 5.53
N ARG A 85 -0.23 -2.26 4.89
CA ARG A 85 -1.22 -3.35 4.84
C ARG A 85 -1.95 -3.35 3.51
N ALA A 86 -2.08 -4.53 2.94
CA ALA A 86 -3.08 -4.83 1.91
C ALA A 86 -4.33 -5.46 2.56
N SER A 87 -5.50 -5.05 2.09
CA SER A 87 -6.79 -5.60 2.52
C SER A 87 -7.78 -5.54 1.37
N GLN A 88 -8.79 -6.41 1.38
CA GLN A 88 -9.86 -6.34 0.39
C GLN A 88 -10.59 -4.99 0.50
N ALA A 89 -10.74 -4.30 -0.62
CA ALA A 89 -11.58 -3.12 -0.68
C ALA A 89 -13.07 -3.52 -0.72
N PHE A 90 -13.96 -2.55 -0.51
CA PHE A 90 -15.40 -2.79 -0.63
C PHE A 90 -15.80 -3.16 -2.07
N ALA A 91 -15.12 -2.57 -3.06
CA ALA A 91 -15.32 -2.91 -4.46
C ALA A 91 -14.75 -4.31 -4.76
N PRO A 92 -15.53 -5.22 -5.37
CA PRO A 92 -15.04 -6.53 -5.78
C PRO A 92 -13.82 -6.41 -6.71
N GLY A 93 -12.83 -7.28 -6.53
CA GLY A 93 -11.60 -7.30 -7.33
C GLY A 93 -10.61 -6.16 -7.06
N MET A 94 -10.83 -5.36 -6.01
CA MET A 94 -9.96 -4.27 -5.62
C MET A 94 -9.35 -4.50 -4.23
N HIS A 95 -8.11 -4.06 -4.04
CA HIS A 95 -7.42 -3.99 -2.77
C HIS A 95 -7.27 -2.56 -2.29
N LYS A 96 -7.42 -2.38 -0.98
CA LYS A 96 -7.04 -1.20 -0.23
C LYS A 96 -5.65 -1.42 0.34
N LEU A 97 -4.69 -0.66 -0.18
CA LEU A 97 -3.34 -0.54 0.36
C LEU A 97 -3.30 0.67 1.31
N SER A 98 -2.82 0.47 2.53
CA SER A 98 -2.69 1.53 3.53
C SER A 98 -1.25 1.65 3.98
N PHE A 99 -0.71 2.86 3.92
CA PHE A 99 0.67 3.18 4.24
C PHE A 99 0.75 4.30 5.28
N SER A 100 1.71 4.20 6.19
CA SER A 100 2.10 5.29 7.07
C SER A 100 3.55 5.04 7.48
N VAL A 101 4.42 6.01 7.23
CA VAL A 101 5.86 5.92 7.51
C VAL A 101 6.33 7.16 8.27
N GLY A 102 7.52 7.09 8.86
CA GLY A 102 8.24 8.24 9.40
C GLY A 102 8.86 9.08 8.29
N GLY A 103 9.24 10.32 8.62
CA GLY A 103 9.70 11.32 7.64
C GLY A 103 10.86 10.86 6.77
N GLU A 104 11.78 10.05 7.30
CA GLU A 104 12.93 9.52 6.57
C GLU A 104 12.57 8.60 5.41
N LEU A 105 11.46 7.85 5.53
CA LEU A 105 10.96 6.96 4.47
C LEU A 105 9.90 7.64 3.59
N GLN A 106 9.56 8.90 3.84
CA GLN A 106 8.58 9.63 3.05
C GLN A 106 8.94 9.70 1.56
N PRO A 107 10.20 9.94 1.14
CA PRO A 107 10.56 9.93 -0.28
C PRO A 107 10.32 8.57 -0.96
N ILE A 108 10.53 7.46 -0.23
CA ILE A 108 10.30 6.11 -0.73
C ILE A 108 8.79 5.83 -0.84
N LEU A 109 8.01 6.27 0.15
CA LEU A 109 6.56 6.16 0.09
C LEU A 109 5.98 6.99 -1.06
N ASP A 110 6.42 8.23 -1.25
CA ASP A 110 5.95 9.09 -2.33
C ASP A 110 6.23 8.46 -3.69
N LEU A 111 7.40 7.86 -3.85
CA LEU A 111 7.78 7.14 -5.06
C LEU A 111 6.90 5.89 -5.28
N LEU A 112 6.66 5.08 -4.23
CA LEU A 112 5.72 3.96 -4.31
C LEU A 112 4.31 4.41 -4.67
N VAL A 113 3.84 5.54 -4.11
CA VAL A 113 2.53 6.12 -4.43
C VAL A 113 2.48 6.52 -5.90
N ARG A 114 3.52 7.18 -6.43
CA ARG A 114 3.61 7.54 -7.85
C ARG A 114 3.51 6.30 -8.75
N VAL A 115 4.28 5.26 -8.44
CA VAL A 115 4.26 3.98 -9.17
C VAL A 115 2.85 3.37 -9.14
N LEU A 116 2.25 3.27 -7.96
CA LEU A 116 0.90 2.72 -7.80
C LEU A 116 -0.15 3.53 -8.56
N VAL A 117 -0.02 4.85 -8.61
CA VAL A 117 -0.94 5.72 -9.36
C VAL A 117 -0.74 5.58 -10.86
N SER A 118 0.52 5.54 -11.34
CA SER A 118 0.82 5.40 -12.76
C SER A 118 0.39 4.05 -13.34
N THR A 119 0.22 3.03 -12.50
CA THR A 119 -0.25 1.69 -12.87
C THR A 119 -1.75 1.46 -12.59
N GLY A 120 -2.53 2.52 -12.36
CA GLY A 120 -3.99 2.46 -12.25
C GLY A 120 -4.54 2.44 -10.82
N GLY A 121 -3.73 2.75 -9.82
CA GLY A 121 -4.15 2.97 -8.44
C GLY A 121 -4.80 4.35 -8.24
N CYS A 122 -5.81 4.40 -7.38
CA CYS A 122 -6.51 5.63 -6.99
C CYS A 122 -6.16 5.99 -5.55
N VAL A 123 -5.51 7.14 -5.33
CA VAL A 123 -5.25 7.66 -3.98
C VAL A 123 -6.57 8.15 -3.39
N LYS A 124 -6.89 7.68 -2.19
CA LYS A 124 -8.04 8.16 -1.42
C LYS A 124 -7.57 9.11 -0.33
N PHE A 125 -8.04 10.35 -0.42
CA PHE A 125 -7.91 11.36 0.62
C PHE A 125 -9.23 11.49 1.38
N GLY A 126 -9.15 11.67 2.70
CA GLY A 126 -10.32 11.94 3.56
C GLY A 126 -10.61 10.86 4.61
N THR A 127 -11.45 11.22 5.57
CA THR A 127 -11.90 10.32 6.63
C THR A 127 -12.82 9.25 6.04
N PRO A 128 -12.59 7.94 6.30
CA PRO A 128 -13.52 6.93 5.84
C PRO A 128 -14.89 7.17 6.48
N PRO A 129 -16.01 6.97 5.75
CA PRO A 129 -17.34 7.13 6.29
C PRO A 129 -17.53 6.21 7.51
N ARG A 130 -17.79 6.82 8.65
CA ARG A 130 -17.75 6.25 9.99
C ARG A 130 -19.00 5.41 10.28
N SER A 131 -20.10 5.65 9.58
CA SER A 131 -21.38 4.97 9.80
C SER A 131 -21.99 4.39 8.52
N SER A 132 -22.94 3.46 8.67
CA SER A 132 -23.72 2.91 7.54
C SER A 132 -24.56 3.99 6.85
N GLY A 133 -25.02 4.99 7.59
CA GLY A 133 -25.71 6.17 7.07
C GLY A 133 -24.78 7.03 6.21
N GLU A 134 -23.59 7.35 6.70
CA GLU A 134 -22.58 8.08 5.91
C GLU A 134 -22.18 7.33 4.64
N ARG A 135 -22.12 6.00 4.68
CA ARG A 135 -21.88 5.17 3.49
C ARG A 135 -23.01 5.24 2.48
N LYS A 136 -24.27 5.26 2.92
CA LYS A 136 -25.44 5.42 2.03
C LYS A 136 -25.48 6.82 1.42
N VAL A 137 -25.15 7.85 2.19
CA VAL A 137 -25.06 9.23 1.70
C VAL A 137 -23.91 9.38 0.71
N ALA A 138 -22.72 8.86 1.02
CA ALA A 138 -21.59 8.85 0.10
C ALA A 138 -21.90 8.09 -1.20
N LYS A 139 -22.64 6.97 -1.11
CA LYS A 139 -23.10 6.22 -2.28
C LYS A 139 -24.11 7.04 -3.11
N LEU A 140 -25.13 7.63 -2.48
CA LEU A 140 -26.11 8.48 -3.16
C LEU A 140 -25.44 9.68 -3.84
N LEU A 141 -24.47 10.31 -3.18
CA LEU A 141 -23.71 11.42 -3.75
C LEU A 141 -22.83 10.98 -4.93
N ALA A 142 -22.25 9.78 -4.88
CA ALA A 142 -21.50 9.21 -6.01
C ALA A 142 -22.41 8.80 -7.17
N ASP A 143 -23.61 8.32 -6.87
CA ASP A 143 -24.62 7.95 -7.87
C ASP A 143 -25.27 9.20 -8.51
N LEU A 144 -25.30 10.33 -7.80
CA LEU A 144 -25.84 11.62 -8.26
C LEU A 144 -24.81 12.54 -8.93
N GLY A 145 -23.52 12.30 -8.73
CA GLY A 145 -22.44 13.15 -9.26
C GLY A 145 -21.22 12.33 -9.63
N GLU A 146 -20.93 12.28 -10.93
CA GLU A 146 -19.71 11.73 -11.56
C GLU A 146 -18.45 11.94 -10.71
N TRP A 147 -18.08 10.95 -9.89
CA TRP A 147 -16.98 11.10 -8.92
C TRP A 147 -15.57 10.90 -9.52
N ASN A 148 -15.39 11.13 -10.83
CA ASN A 148 -14.11 10.95 -11.53
C ASN A 148 -13.66 12.11 -12.44
N ASN A 149 -14.35 13.26 -12.46
CA ASN A 149 -13.89 14.43 -13.23
C ASN A 149 -13.54 15.61 -12.32
N LEU A 150 -12.54 15.47 -11.45
CA LEU A 150 -11.87 16.64 -10.88
C LEU A 150 -10.35 16.61 -11.16
N PRO A 151 -9.84 17.55 -11.99
CA PRO A 151 -8.41 17.83 -12.11
C PRO A 151 -7.85 18.41 -10.79
N PRO A 152 -6.52 18.45 -10.62
CA PRO A 152 -5.91 18.87 -9.35
C PRO A 152 -6.26 20.33 -9.03
N ALA A 153 -6.52 20.60 -7.75
CA ALA A 153 -6.68 21.97 -7.26
C ALA A 153 -5.38 22.76 -7.49
N GLN A 154 -5.50 23.87 -8.22
CA GLN A 154 -4.49 24.93 -8.30
C GLN A 154 -4.42 25.69 -6.98
#